data_AF-A0A382UJ46-F1
#
_entry.id   AF-A0A382UJ46-F1
#
_cell.length_a   1.000
_cell.length_b   1.000
_cell.length_c   1.000
_cell.angle_alpha   90.00
_cell.angle_beta   90.00
_cell.angle_gamma   90.00
#
_symmetry.space_group_name_H-M   'P 1'
#
loop_
_entity.id
_entity.type
_entity.pdbx_description
1 polymer ?
#
loop_
_entity_poly.entity_id
_entity_poly.type
_entity_poly.pdbx_seq_one_letter_code
_entity_poly.pdbx_strand_id
1 'polypeptide(L)'
;MRFKILNWAFCFLFVFTNFGVADNWPHWRGPNQDGVSLEKNLISEWSKDGKNLLWKRNFISRSTPIVIGNHVYVLGRTGQDVTEQEHIACFHVQTG
;
A
#
# COMPACT_ATOMS: atom_id res chain seq x y z
N MET A 1 58.29 -19.83 17.94
CA MET A 1 57.76 -18.65 18.67
C MET A 1 56.84 -17.91 17.72
N ARG A 2 55.53 -17.83 18.03
CA ARG A 2 54.46 -17.31 17.16
C ARG A 2 54.39 -15.78 17.24
N PHE A 3 54.31 -15.06 16.11
CA PHE A 3 53.90 -13.64 16.07
C PHE A 3 52.74 -13.41 15.10
N LYS A 4 51.55 -13.39 15.73
CA LYS A 4 50.31 -12.63 15.48
C LYS A 4 50.02 -12.13 14.06
N ILE A 5 49.13 -12.84 13.38
CA ILE A 5 48.31 -12.33 12.28
C ILE A 5 47.36 -11.29 12.89
N LEU A 6 47.47 -10.03 12.49
CA LEU A 6 46.61 -8.94 12.91
C LEU A 6 45.23 -9.15 12.28
N ASN A 7 44.27 -9.59 13.09
CA ASN A 7 42.93 -9.96 12.66
C ASN A 7 42.12 -8.67 12.38
N TRP A 8 42.06 -8.24 11.13
CA TRP A 8 41.07 -7.25 10.67
C TRP A 8 39.69 -7.90 10.66
N ALA A 9 39.01 -7.87 11.81
CA ALA A 9 37.61 -8.25 11.90
C ALA A 9 36.74 -6.99 11.77
N PHE A 10 36.57 -6.50 10.53
CA PHE A 10 35.52 -5.54 10.22
C PHE A 10 34.19 -6.32 10.19
N CYS A 11 33.54 -6.42 11.35
CA CYS A 11 32.27 -7.11 11.49
C CYS A 11 31.19 -6.27 10.79
N PHE A 12 30.91 -6.57 9.52
CA PHE A 12 29.76 -6.02 8.79
C PHE A 12 28.48 -6.65 9.39
N LEU A 13 27.91 -6.00 10.40
CA LEU A 13 26.57 -6.32 10.87
C LEU A 13 25.57 -5.94 9.77
N PHE A 14 25.13 -6.94 9.00
CA PHE A 14 23.96 -6.80 8.12
C PHE A 14 22.72 -6.67 9.01
N VAL A 15 22.29 -5.43 9.23
CA VAL A 15 20.98 -5.14 9.82
C VAL A 15 19.94 -5.53 8.78
N PHE A 16 19.27 -6.67 8.98
CA PHE A 16 18.09 -7.02 8.20
C PHE A 16 16.94 -6.11 8.62
N THR A 17 16.75 -5.01 7.89
CA THR A 17 15.55 -4.20 7.98
C THR A 17 14.38 -5.02 7.46
N ASN A 18 13.49 -5.45 8.36
CA ASN A 18 12.20 -6.02 7.98
C ASN A 18 11.36 -4.92 7.33
N PHE A 19 11.40 -4.84 5.99
CA PHE A 19 10.40 -4.10 5.25
C PHE A 19 9.11 -4.92 5.30
N GLY A 20 8.10 -4.42 6.01
CA GLY A 20 6.76 -4.99 5.97
C GLY A 20 6.24 -4.88 4.54
N VAL A 21 6.00 -6.02 3.89
CA VAL A 21 5.30 -6.08 2.61
C VAL A 21 3.82 -6.24 2.94
N ALA A 22 3.03 -5.20 2.65
CA ALA A 22 1.58 -5.29 2.78
C ALA A 22 1.03 -6.31 1.78
N ASP A 23 0.03 -7.09 2.19
CA ASP A 23 -0.59 -8.07 1.31
C ASP A 23 -1.55 -7.41 0.29
N ASN A 24 -1.84 -8.13 -0.79
CA ASN A 24 -2.79 -7.68 -1.79
C ASN A 24 -4.24 -7.76 -1.26
N TRP A 25 -5.09 -6.89 -1.79
CA TRP A 25 -6.54 -6.90 -1.60
C TRP A 25 -7.24 -7.06 -2.96
N PRO A 26 -7.17 -8.24 -3.59
CA PRO A 26 -7.53 -8.42 -5.01
C PRO A 26 -9.03 -8.39 -5.29
N HIS A 27 -9.89 -8.53 -4.28
CA HIS A 27 -11.35 -8.52 -4.45
C HIS A 27 -12.06 -7.73 -3.36
N TRP A 28 -13.34 -7.39 -3.56
CA TRP A 28 -14.12 -6.52 -2.67
C TRP A 28 -14.13 -6.94 -1.19
N ARG A 29 -13.91 -8.22 -0.89
CA ARG A 29 -13.80 -8.79 0.47
C ARG A 29 -12.39 -9.26 0.88
N GLY A 30 -11.30 -8.77 0.28
CA GLY A 30 -9.94 -9.12 0.70
C GLY A 30 -9.19 -10.12 -0.17
N PRO A 31 -8.35 -10.98 0.41
CA PRO A 31 -7.82 -12.18 -0.23
C PRO A 31 -8.57 -13.47 0.18
N ASN A 32 -9.24 -13.46 1.34
CA ASN A 32 -9.95 -14.63 1.91
C ASN A 32 -11.49 -14.58 1.73
N GLN A 33 -11.98 -13.59 0.99
CA GLN A 33 -13.40 -13.28 0.78
C GLN A 33 -14.24 -13.09 2.06
N ASP A 34 -13.60 -12.77 3.19
CA ASP A 34 -14.25 -12.57 4.48
C ASP A 34 -14.40 -11.09 4.88
N GLY A 35 -13.67 -10.18 4.21
CA GLY A 35 -13.63 -8.75 4.52
C GLY A 35 -12.68 -8.39 5.67
N VAL A 36 -11.76 -9.30 6.03
CA VAL A 36 -10.85 -9.13 7.18
C VAL A 36 -9.43 -8.84 6.70
N SER A 37 -8.78 -7.83 7.29
CA SER A 37 -7.35 -7.58 7.12
C SER A 37 -6.56 -8.24 8.25
N LEU A 38 -5.43 -8.87 7.90
CA LEU A 38 -4.50 -9.49 8.86
C LEU A 38 -3.39 -8.54 9.32
N GLU A 39 -3.37 -7.32 8.79
CA GLU A 39 -2.36 -6.30 9.09
C GLU A 39 -2.39 -5.92 10.57
N LYS A 40 -1.20 -5.69 11.14
CA LYS A 40 -1.00 -5.36 12.56
C LYS A 40 -0.25 -4.04 12.69
N ASN A 41 -0.18 -3.52 13.92
CA ASN A 41 0.51 -2.26 14.22
C ASN A 41 -0.01 -1.07 13.40
N LEU A 42 -1.32 -1.09 13.12
CA LEU A 42 -1.99 0.00 12.43
C LEU A 42 -1.96 1.27 13.29
N ILE A 43 -1.97 2.42 12.62
CA ILE A 43 -2.12 3.72 13.28
C ILE A 43 -3.40 3.74 14.14
N SER A 44 -3.31 4.28 15.35
CA SER A 44 -4.45 4.36 16.27
C SER A 44 -5.37 5.55 16.01
N GLU A 45 -4.89 6.54 15.26
CA GLU A 45 -5.59 7.79 15.00
C GLU A 45 -5.47 8.16 13.53
N TRP A 46 -6.57 8.60 12.92
CA TRP A 46 -6.63 9.04 11.54
C TRP A 46 -7.74 10.07 11.37
N SER A 47 -7.55 11.08 10.52
CA SER A 47 -8.61 12.05 10.20
C SER A 47 -8.67 12.38 8.71
N LYS A 48 -9.89 12.64 8.23
CA LYS A 48 -10.15 13.09 6.85
C LYS A 48 -9.50 14.45 6.52
N ASP A 49 -9.18 15.23 7.55
CA ASP A 49 -8.69 16.60 7.43
C ASP A 49 -7.16 16.70 7.56
N GLY A 50 -6.45 15.57 7.76
CA GLY A 50 -4.99 15.54 7.57
C GLY A 50 -4.19 14.61 8.49
N LYS A 51 -4.71 14.19 9.65
CA LYS A 51 -3.94 13.33 10.57
C LYS A 51 -3.76 11.95 9.94
N ASN A 52 -2.52 11.57 9.65
CA ASN A 52 -2.14 10.32 8.99
C ASN A 52 -2.85 10.08 7.63
N LEU A 53 -3.35 11.13 6.98
CA LEU A 53 -3.90 11.06 5.63
C LEU A 53 -2.75 11.16 4.62
N LEU A 54 -2.54 10.14 3.79
CA LEU A 54 -1.49 10.17 2.76
C LEU A 54 -1.89 11.03 1.56
N TRP A 55 -3.09 10.82 1.02
CA TRP A 55 -3.61 11.55 -0.13
C TRP A 55 -5.13 11.43 -0.21
N LYS A 56 -5.73 12.32 -1.02
CA LYS A 56 -7.15 12.32 -1.34
C LYS A 56 -7.32 12.65 -2.82
N ARG A 57 -8.21 11.93 -3.51
CA ARG A 57 -8.61 12.19 -4.89
C ARG A 57 -10.11 12.42 -4.97
N ASN A 58 -10.51 13.44 -5.71
CA ASN A 58 -11.91 13.61 -6.11
C ASN A 58 -12.17 12.64 -7.27
N PHE A 59 -12.96 11.59 -7.00
CA PHE A 59 -13.25 10.53 -7.97
C PHE A 59 -14.68 10.04 -7.81
N ILE A 60 -15.41 9.88 -8.91
CA ILE A 60 -16.79 9.37 -8.90
C ILE A 60 -16.72 7.84 -9.04
N SER A 61 -16.59 7.16 -7.90
CA SER A 61 -16.52 5.70 -7.87
C SER A 61 -17.86 5.01 -8.09
N ARG A 62 -17.82 3.81 -8.69
CA ARG A 62 -18.93 2.87 -8.83
C ARG A 62 -18.64 1.52 -8.15
N SER A 63 -17.46 1.36 -7.55
CA SER A 63 -16.98 0.11 -6.96
C SER A 63 -16.20 0.33 -5.67
N THR A 64 -15.98 -0.75 -4.93
CA THR A 64 -14.95 -0.79 -3.89
C THR A 64 -13.57 -0.89 -4.56
N PRO A 65 -12.55 -0.17 -4.05
CA PRO A 65 -11.20 -0.28 -4.59
C PRO A 65 -10.61 -1.67 -4.33
N ILE A 66 -9.72 -2.11 -5.22
CA ILE A 66 -8.82 -3.25 -4.98
C ILE A 66 -7.37 -2.75 -4.95
N VAL A 67 -6.51 -3.44 -4.22
CA VAL A 67 -5.08 -3.10 -4.10
C VAL A 67 -4.25 -4.28 -4.55
N ILE A 68 -3.40 -4.07 -5.55
CA ILE A 68 -2.48 -5.09 -6.06
C ILE A 68 -1.10 -4.46 -6.23
N GLY A 69 -0.12 -4.97 -5.49
CA GLY A 69 1.20 -4.37 -5.35
C GLY A 69 1.09 -2.93 -4.85
N ASN A 70 1.77 -2.01 -5.52
CA ASN A 70 1.76 -0.59 -5.14
C ASN A 70 0.65 0.22 -5.81
N HIS A 71 -0.43 -0.42 -6.26
CA HIS A 71 -1.49 0.24 -7.01
C HIS A 71 -2.88 -0.02 -6.43
N VAL A 72 -3.68 1.05 -6.39
CA VAL A 72 -5.12 1.04 -6.09
C VAL A 72 -5.87 1.16 -7.41
N TYR A 73 -6.76 0.21 -7.68
CA TYR A 73 -7.62 0.21 -8.87
C TYR A 73 -9.07 0.46 -8.48
N VAL A 74 -9.74 1.35 -9.21
CA VAL A 74 -11.13 1.73 -8.94
C VAL A 74 -11.90 1.88 -10.24
N LEU A 75 -13.06 1.23 -10.33
CA LEU A 75 -14.04 1.49 -11.39
C LEU A 75 -14.88 2.71 -11.01
N GLY A 76 -15.04 3.62 -11.95
CA GLY A 76 -15.83 4.83 -11.78
C GLY A 76 -16.47 5.28 -13.08
N ARG A 77 -16.89 6.54 -13.11
CA ARG A 77 -17.47 7.17 -14.29
C ARG A 77 -17.00 8.61 -14.46
N THR A 78 -17.03 9.07 -15.70
CA THR A 78 -16.75 10.45 -16.11
C THR A 78 -17.76 10.91 -17.15
N GLY A 79 -17.83 12.22 -17.40
CA GLY A 79 -18.85 12.81 -18.27
C GLY A 79 -20.22 12.89 -17.61
N GLN A 80 -21.23 13.29 -18.38
CA GLN A 80 -22.60 13.49 -17.92
C GLN A 80 -23.59 13.21 -19.07
N ASP A 81 -24.80 12.76 -18.72
CA ASP A 81 -25.89 12.46 -19.65
C ASP A 81 -25.46 11.52 -20.78
N VAL A 82 -25.68 11.91 -22.04
CA VAL A 82 -25.32 11.10 -23.22
C VAL A 82 -23.81 10.94 -23.43
N THR A 83 -22.98 11.68 -22.68
CA THR A 83 -21.52 11.60 -22.73
C THR A 83 -20.91 10.81 -21.56
N GLU A 84 -21.76 10.29 -20.65
CA GLU A 84 -21.30 9.49 -19.51
C GLU A 84 -20.59 8.22 -19.98
N GLN A 85 -19.44 7.93 -19.38
CA GLN A 85 -18.60 6.79 -19.69
C GLN A 85 -18.08 6.15 -18.40
N GLU A 86 -17.99 4.82 -18.40
CA GLU A 86 -17.26 4.09 -17.36
C GLU A 86 -15.75 4.18 -17.61
N HIS A 87 -14.98 4.25 -16.54
CA HIS A 87 -13.52 4.19 -16.62
C HIS A 87 -12.93 3.40 -15.46
N ILE A 88 -11.69 2.96 -15.64
CA ILE A 88 -10.85 2.41 -14.57
C ILE A 88 -9.77 3.44 -14.29
N ALA A 89 -9.60 3.79 -13.02
CA ALA A 89 -8.47 4.55 -12.55
C ALA A 89 -7.48 3.63 -11.82
N CYS A 90 -6.19 3.93 -11.98
CA CYS A 90 -5.09 3.29 -11.29
C CYS A 90 -4.28 4.38 -10.58
N PHE A 91 -4.11 4.24 -9.27
CA PHE A 91 -3.40 5.20 -8.43
C PHE A 91 -2.26 4.50 -7.70
N HIS A 92 -1.13 5.17 -7.54
CA HIS A 92 -0.03 4.62 -6.73
C HIS A 92 -0.35 4.77 -5.24
N VAL A 93 -0.17 3.71 -4.43
CA VAL A 93 -0.63 3.65 -3.03
C VAL A 93 -0.08 4.75 -2.13
N GLN A 94 1.11 5.29 -2.42
CA GLN A 94 1.73 6.34 -1.60
C GLN A 94 1.38 7.76 -2.05
N THR A 95 1.12 7.98 -3.33
CA THR A 95 1.01 9.34 -3.92
C THR A 95 -0.38 9.67 -4.43
N GLY A 96 -1.21 8.64 -4.62
CA GLY A 96 -2.56 8.76 -5.16
C GLY A 96 -2.62 9.19 -6.61
#